data_AF-A0A645GX55-F1
#
_entry.id   AF-A0A645GX55-F1
#
_cell.length_a   1.000
_cell.length_b   1.000
_cell.length_c   1.000
_cell.angle_alpha   90.00
_cell.angle_beta   90.00
_cell.angle_gamma   90.00
#
_symmetry.space_group_name_H-M   'P 1'
#
loop_
_entity.id
_entity.type
_entity.pdbx_description
1 polymer ?
#
loop_
_entity_poly.entity_id
_entity_poly.type
_entity_poly.pdbx_seq_one_letter_code
_entity_poly.pdbx_strand_id
1 'polypeptide(L)'
;MAKKELNDNARPELSSHVENMDSYDVIFLGYPNWWGTMPMPVFTFLEEYDFSGKTIVPFCTHEGSGLGRSEKDIAKLCLDATLLKGLAIQGSRVSAAKKDVTDWLNELV
;
A
#
# COMPACT_ATOMS: atom_id res chain seq x y z
N MET A 1 -12.44 -0.35 -15.89
CA MET A 1 -12.56 0.69 -14.86
C MET A 1 -11.19 1.05 -14.29
N ALA A 2 -10.52 0.17 -13.53
CA ALA A 2 -9.18 0.42 -12.96
C ALA A 2 -8.10 0.93 -13.94
N LYS A 3 -8.00 0.36 -15.16
CA LYS A 3 -7.01 0.82 -16.16
C LYS A 3 -7.27 2.25 -16.62
N LYS A 4 -8.55 2.61 -16.76
CA LYS A 4 -8.97 3.94 -17.19
C LYS A 4 -8.65 4.95 -16.09
N GLU A 5 -9.00 4.65 -14.84
CA GLU A 5 -8.68 5.50 -13.69
C GLU A 5 -7.19 5.76 -13.55
N LEU A 6 -6.35 4.74 -13.75
CA LEU A 6 -4.90 4.90 -13.75
C LEU A 6 -4.42 5.83 -14.89
N ASN A 7 -4.92 5.63 -16.10
CA ASN A 7 -4.57 6.47 -17.25
C ASN A 7 -5.02 7.93 -17.06
N ASP A 8 -6.19 8.12 -16.45
CA ASP A 8 -6.78 9.43 -16.19
C ASP A 8 -6.19 10.08 -14.91
N ASN A 9 -5.28 9.39 -14.20
CA ASN A 9 -4.76 9.79 -12.89
C ASN A 9 -5.88 10.18 -11.90
N ALA A 10 -6.96 9.41 -11.88
CA ALA A 10 -8.14 9.72 -11.07
C ALA A 10 -7.81 9.74 -9.56
N ARG A 11 -8.53 10.57 -8.81
CA ARG A 11 -8.55 10.57 -7.34
C ARG A 11 -9.98 10.38 -6.86
N PRO A 12 -10.49 9.15 -6.88
CA PRO A 12 -11.88 8.89 -6.52
C PRO A 12 -12.10 9.20 -5.04
N GLU A 13 -13.24 9.82 -4.73
CA GLU A 13 -13.66 10.13 -3.37
C GLU A 13 -13.79 8.83 -2.53
N LEU A 14 -13.26 8.87 -1.31
CA LEU A 14 -13.37 7.77 -0.36
C LEU A 14 -14.69 7.86 0.39
N SER A 15 -15.33 6.71 0.63
CA SER A 15 -16.61 6.65 1.35
C SER A 15 -16.46 6.82 2.87
N SER A 16 -15.24 6.76 3.39
CA SER A 16 -14.94 6.75 4.82
C SER A 16 -13.52 7.26 5.06
N HIS A 17 -13.32 7.86 6.22
CA HIS A 17 -12.07 8.52 6.60
C HIS A 17 -11.60 8.06 7.98
N VAL A 18 -10.29 8.08 8.21
CA VAL A 18 -9.69 7.78 9.51
C VAL A 18 -9.78 9.02 10.38
N GLU A 19 -10.53 8.96 11.49
CA GLU A 19 -10.82 10.14 12.32
C GLU A 19 -9.58 10.70 13.04
N ASN A 20 -8.61 9.85 13.40
CA ASN A 20 -7.43 10.26 14.18
C ASN A 20 -6.15 9.61 13.67
N MET A 21 -5.71 10.02 12.47
CA MET A 21 -4.47 9.50 11.87
C MET A 21 -3.23 9.74 12.73
N ASP A 22 -3.24 10.81 13.53
CA ASP A 22 -2.13 11.17 14.41
C ASP A 22 -1.86 10.13 15.49
N SER A 23 -2.88 9.34 15.87
CA SER A 23 -2.75 8.27 16.87
C SER A 23 -1.95 7.04 16.40
N TYR A 24 -1.58 6.98 15.13
CA TYR A 24 -0.84 5.85 14.55
C TYR A 24 0.60 6.22 14.23
N ASP A 25 1.54 5.42 14.73
CA ASP A 25 2.96 5.50 14.37
C ASP A 25 3.32 4.61 13.17
N VAL A 26 2.61 3.48 13.02
CA VAL A 26 2.86 2.47 11.98
C VAL A 26 1.58 2.16 11.23
N ILE A 27 1.63 2.25 9.90
CA ILE A 27 0.53 2.00 8.98
C ILE A 27 0.86 0.79 8.11
N PHE A 28 0.17 -0.32 8.32
CA PHE A 28 0.19 -1.44 7.39
C PHE A 28 -0.77 -1.15 6.23
N LEU A 29 -0.22 -0.91 5.04
CA LEU A 29 -0.99 -0.49 3.87
C LEU A 29 -1.26 -1.67 2.93
N GLY A 30 -2.47 -2.22 3.00
CA GLY A 30 -2.90 -3.35 2.18
C GLY A 30 -3.64 -2.97 0.90
N TYR A 31 -3.25 -3.51 -0.26
CA TYR A 31 -3.96 -3.26 -1.53
C TYR A 31 -3.76 -4.39 -2.56
N PRO A 32 -4.68 -4.56 -3.52
CA PRO A 32 -4.40 -5.39 -4.70
C PRO A 32 -3.46 -4.65 -5.66
N ASN A 33 -2.50 -5.33 -6.28
CA ASN A 33 -1.71 -4.74 -7.37
C ASN A 33 -2.58 -4.61 -8.63
N TRP A 34 -2.85 -3.38 -9.05
CA TRP A 34 -3.56 -3.06 -10.28
C TRP A 34 -2.62 -2.36 -11.26
N TRP A 35 -2.39 -3.01 -12.42
CA TRP A 35 -1.58 -2.45 -13.51
C TRP A 35 -0.16 -2.05 -13.09
N GLY A 36 0.45 -2.79 -12.17
CA GLY A 36 1.83 -2.59 -11.73
C GLY A 36 1.99 -1.58 -10.60
N THR A 37 0.90 -1.10 -10.00
CA THR A 37 0.94 -0.25 -8.79
C THR A 37 -0.34 -0.38 -7.96
N MET A 38 -0.58 0.55 -7.04
CA MET A 38 -1.77 0.60 -6.18
C MET A 38 -3.03 1.04 -6.97
N PRO A 39 -4.24 0.70 -6.50
CA PRO A 39 -5.48 1.29 -6.99
C PRO A 39 -5.55 2.80 -6.73
N MET A 40 -6.22 3.56 -7.60
CA MET A 40 -6.38 5.01 -7.43
C MET A 40 -7.03 5.49 -6.12
N PRO A 41 -7.97 4.74 -5.50
CA PRO A 41 -8.42 5.06 -4.15
C PRO A 41 -7.29 5.07 -3.10
N VAL A 42 -6.28 4.22 -3.26
CA VAL A 42 -5.12 4.19 -2.34
C VAL A 42 -4.22 5.41 -2.55
N PHE A 43 -4.06 5.88 -3.80
CA PHE A 43 -3.42 7.17 -4.05
C PHE A 43 -4.17 8.32 -3.35
N THR A 44 -5.50 8.31 -3.42
CA THR A 44 -6.34 9.33 -2.74
C THR A 44 -6.14 9.27 -1.23
N PHE A 45 -6.16 8.07 -0.65
CA PHE A 45 -5.88 7.87 0.78
C PHE A 45 -4.51 8.42 1.19
N LEU A 46 -3.45 8.13 0.44
CA LEU A 46 -2.10 8.59 0.77
C LEU A 46 -1.91 10.11 0.62
N GLU A 47 -2.72 10.76 -0.20
CA GLU A 47 -2.71 12.22 -0.38
C GLU A 47 -3.61 12.95 0.62
N GLU A 48 -4.54 12.25 1.27
CA GLU A 48 -5.52 12.84 2.20
C GLU A 48 -4.95 13.12 3.60
N TYR A 49 -3.93 12.36 4.02
CA TYR A 49 -3.39 12.44 5.38
C TYR A 49 -1.92 12.84 5.41
N ASP A 50 -1.49 13.40 6.54
CA ASP A 50 -0.09 13.63 6.85
C ASP A 50 0.55 12.36 7.44
N PHE A 51 1.56 11.85 6.76
CA PHE A 51 2.35 10.69 7.19
C PHE A 51 3.73 11.07 7.76
N SER A 52 3.98 12.36 7.99
CA SER A 52 5.24 12.86 8.54
C SER A 52 5.61 12.16 9.85
N GLY A 53 6.82 11.59 9.90
CA GLY A 53 7.33 10.87 11.06
C GLY A 53 6.69 9.49 11.31
N LYS A 54 5.75 9.06 10.46
CA LYS A 54 5.11 7.74 10.55
C LYS A 54 5.86 6.69 9.73
N THR A 55 5.59 5.42 10.01
CA THR A 55 6.14 4.28 9.27
C THR A 55 5.06 3.65 8.40
N ILE A 56 5.30 3.52 7.10
CA ILE A 56 4.40 2.83 6.17
C ILE A 56 4.99 1.47 5.82
N VAL A 57 4.16 0.43 5.91
CA VAL A 57 4.52 -0.97 5.69
C VAL A 57 3.56 -1.57 4.65
N PRO A 58 3.89 -1.51 3.35
CA PRO A 58 2.97 -1.92 2.30
C PRO A 58 2.90 -3.44 2.16
N PHE A 59 1.72 -3.96 1.85
CA PHE A 59 1.57 -5.34 1.41
C PHE A 59 0.51 -5.43 0.31
N CYS A 60 0.72 -6.35 -0.63
CA CYS A 60 -0.22 -6.51 -1.73
C CYS A 60 -0.46 -7.96 -2.13
N THR A 61 -1.64 -8.20 -2.69
CA THR A 61 -1.91 -9.39 -3.49
C THR A 61 -1.70 -9.10 -4.98
N HIS A 62 -1.13 -10.04 -5.73
CA HIS A 62 -0.87 -9.90 -7.16
C HIS A 62 -1.02 -11.22 -7.92
N GLU A 63 -1.04 -11.15 -9.25
CA GLU A 63 -1.01 -12.33 -10.14
C GLU A 63 0.16 -12.27 -11.13
N GLY A 64 1.33 -11.90 -10.61
CA GLY A 64 2.62 -11.93 -11.33
C GLY A 64 3.48 -10.66 -11.23
N SER A 65 2.89 -9.52 -10.87
CA SER A 65 3.61 -8.23 -10.88
C SER A 65 4.40 -7.89 -9.62
N GLY A 66 4.29 -8.68 -8.54
CA GLY A 66 4.85 -8.33 -7.23
C GLY A 66 4.25 -7.03 -6.71
N LEU A 67 5.08 -6.19 -6.08
CA LEU A 67 4.73 -4.80 -5.74
C LEU A 67 4.78 -3.86 -6.96
N GLY A 68 5.39 -4.28 -8.07
CA GLY A 68 5.57 -3.42 -9.24
C GLY A 68 6.33 -2.14 -8.89
N ARG A 69 5.69 -0.97 -9.10
CA ARG A 69 6.23 0.34 -8.74
C ARG A 69 5.57 0.96 -7.50
N SER A 70 4.72 0.23 -6.77
CA SER A 70 3.95 0.80 -5.67
C SER A 70 4.82 1.43 -4.57
N GLU A 71 5.92 0.79 -4.18
CA GLU A 71 6.83 1.34 -3.17
C GLU A 71 7.43 2.68 -3.62
N LYS A 72 7.75 2.82 -4.91
CA LYS A 72 8.25 4.09 -5.47
C LYS A 72 7.18 5.17 -5.50
N ASP A 73 5.93 4.79 -5.75
CA ASP A 73 4.80 5.73 -5.75
C ASP A 73 4.49 6.17 -4.31
N ILE A 74 4.48 5.25 -3.33
CA ILE A 74 4.32 5.57 -1.90
C ILE A 74 5.42 6.52 -1.43
N ALA A 75 6.69 6.20 -1.72
CA ALA A 75 7.82 7.04 -1.31
C ALA A 75 7.76 8.46 -1.88
N LYS A 76 7.10 8.66 -3.04
CA LYS A 76 6.91 9.99 -3.63
C LYS A 76 5.74 10.75 -3.01
N LEU A 77 4.69 10.05 -2.60
CA LEU A 77 3.51 10.67 -1.99
C LEU A 77 3.75 11.02 -0.52
N CYS A 78 4.53 10.20 0.19
CA CYS A 78 4.77 10.31 1.62
C CYS A 78 6.27 10.51 1.90
N LEU A 79 6.82 11.64 1.46
CA LEU A 79 8.26 11.94 1.51
C LEU A 79 8.83 11.93 2.93
N ASP A 80 8.02 12.35 3.90
CA ASP A 80 8.42 12.47 5.30
C ASP A 80 8.05 11.24 6.14
N ALA A 81 7.55 10.18 5.50
CA ALA A 81 7.28 8.89 6.13
C ALA A 81 8.48 7.94 5.95
N THR A 82 8.68 7.06 6.93
CA THR A 82 9.61 5.93 6.79
C THR A 82 8.91 4.80 6.05
N LEU A 83 9.38 4.46 4.85
CA LEU A 83 8.86 3.32 4.09
C LEU A 83 9.69 2.05 4.40
N LEU A 84 9.05 1.05 4.99
CA LEU A 84 9.66 -0.28 5.16
C LEU A 84 9.39 -1.17 3.93
N LYS A 85 10.19 -2.21 3.79
CA LYS A 85 10.09 -3.18 2.70
C LYS A 85 8.74 -3.88 2.74
N GLY A 86 8.03 -3.85 1.62
CA GLY A 86 6.71 -4.46 1.53
C GLY A 86 6.71 -5.98 1.29
N LEU A 87 5.52 -6.57 1.43
CA LEU A 87 5.26 -7.98 1.13
C LEU A 87 4.34 -8.14 -0.08
N ALA A 88 4.76 -8.94 -1.05
CA ALA A 88 3.93 -9.31 -2.19
C ALA A 88 3.54 -10.79 -2.10
N ILE A 89 2.23 -11.07 -2.03
CA ILE A 89 1.69 -12.44 -2.02
C ILE A 89 0.91 -12.70 -3.30
N GLN A 90 1.23 -13.79 -3.99
CA GLN A 90 0.42 -14.20 -5.14
C GLN A 90 -0.97 -14.65 -4.68
N GLY A 91 -2.04 -14.23 -5.37
CA GLY A 91 -3.43 -14.54 -4.98
C GLY A 91 -3.69 -16.03 -4.81
N SER A 92 -3.16 -16.86 -5.73
CA SER A 92 -3.21 -18.33 -5.65
C SER A 92 -2.53 -18.94 -4.42
N ARG A 93 -1.67 -18.19 -3.71
CA ARG A 93 -0.88 -18.66 -2.55
C ARG A 93 -1.34 -18.07 -1.22
N VAL A 94 -2.34 -17.17 -1.20
CA VAL A 94 -2.78 -16.47 0.02
C VAL A 94 -3.16 -17.43 1.15
N SER A 95 -3.81 -18.55 0.85
CA SER A 95 -4.18 -19.56 1.86
C SER A 95 -2.99 -20.22 2.57
N ALA A 96 -1.81 -20.19 1.96
CA ALA A 96 -0.57 -20.73 2.51
C ALA A 96 0.42 -19.64 2.96
N ALA A 97 0.04 -18.35 2.89
CA ALA A 97 0.94 -17.23 3.10
C ALA A 97 1.31 -16.96 4.57
N LYS A 98 0.79 -17.73 5.53
CA LYS A 98 1.04 -17.51 6.97
C LYS A 98 2.53 -17.46 7.30
N LYS A 99 3.32 -18.38 6.73
CA LYS A 99 4.78 -18.40 6.95
C LYS A 99 5.44 -17.16 6.35
N ASP A 100 5.09 -16.81 5.11
CA ASP A 100 5.64 -15.65 4.41
C ASP A 100 5.35 -14.35 5.18
N VAL A 101 4.14 -14.22 5.75
CA VAL A 101 3.76 -13.08 6.60
C VAL A 101 4.55 -13.06 7.91
N THR A 102 4.69 -14.20 8.60
CA THR A 102 5.46 -14.29 9.85
C THR A 102 6.93 -13.96 9.63
N ASP A 103 7.55 -14.51 8.59
CA ASP A 103 8.96 -14.24 8.29
C ASP A 103 9.16 -12.76 7.97
N TRP A 104 8.29 -12.19 7.13
CA TRP A 104 8.32 -10.77 6.81
C TRP A 104 8.20 -9.87 8.05
N LEU A 105 7.26 -10.15 8.95
CA LEU A 105 7.10 -9.37 10.18
C LEU A 105 8.35 -9.46 11.08
N ASN A 106 9.03 -10.61 11.14
CA ASN A 106 10.26 -10.77 11.91
C ASN A 106 11.45 -10.01 11.31
N GLU A 107 11.44 -9.69 10.01
CA GLU A 107 12.49 -8.86 9.39
C GLU A 107 12.31 -7.37 9.67
N LEU A 108 11.15 -6.94 10.17
CA LEU A 108 10.85 -5.54 10.49
C LEU A 108 11.28 -5.12 11.91
N VAL A 109 11.67 -6.08 12.76
CA VAL A 109 12.06 -5.90 14.18
C VAL A 109 13.48 -6.37 14.47
#